data_AF-A0A8X8VXD4-F1
#
_entry.id   AF-A0A8X8VXD4-F1
#
_cell.length_a   1.000
_cell.length_b   1.000
_cell.length_c   1.000
_cell.angle_alpha   90.00
_cell.angle_beta   90.00
_cell.angle_gamma   90.00
#
_symmetry.space_group_name_H-M   'P 1'
#
loop_
_entity.id
_entity.type
_entity.pdbx_description
1 polymer ?
#
loop_
_entity_poly.entity_id
_entity_poly.type
_entity_poly.pdbx_seq_one_letter_code
_entity_poly.pdbx_strand_id
1 'polypeptide(L)'
;MACCGYGGPPLNYDAQISCGETQVLNGSSVTAKGCNDTTEYISWDGIHYTDAANQYVASLILTGKYSDPPPFPGKMPSSNSHHSNFIS
;
A
#
# COMPACT_ATOMS: atom_id res chain seq x y z
N MET A 1 -2.05 -9.94 4.88
CA MET A 1 -1.24 -10.54 3.81
C MET A 1 -0.66 -9.42 2.96
N ALA A 2 0.58 -9.55 2.48
CA ALA A 2 1.17 -8.66 1.50
C ALA A 2 0.65 -9.02 0.09
N CYS A 3 0.42 -8.00 -0.74
CA CYS A 3 -0.05 -8.18 -2.11
C CYS A 3 1.02 -8.87 -2.96
N CYS A 4 2.26 -8.43 -2.87
CA CYS A 4 3.40 -9.00 -3.55
C CYS A 4 4.30 -9.77 -2.60
N GLY A 5 4.53 -11.05 -2.90
CA GLY A 5 5.44 -11.85 -2.09
C GLY A 5 5.40 -13.32 -2.42
N TYR A 6 5.97 -14.10 -1.50
CA TYR A 6 6.05 -15.54 -1.56
C TYR A 6 5.75 -16.12 -0.17
N GLY A 7 5.28 -17.37 -0.11
CA GLY A 7 4.95 -18.06 1.15
C GLY A 7 3.46 -18.22 1.43
N GLY A 8 2.59 -17.43 0.77
CA GLY A 8 1.13 -17.56 0.92
C GLY A 8 0.60 -17.14 2.30
N PRO A 9 -0.67 -17.45 2.62
CA PRO A 9 -1.31 -17.01 3.86
C PRO A 9 -0.57 -17.48 5.12
N PRO A 10 -0.60 -16.70 6.22
CA PRO A 10 -1.39 -15.48 6.41
C PRO A 10 -0.67 -14.18 5.99
N LEU A 11 0.64 -14.23 5.73
CA LEU A 11 1.47 -13.04 5.52
C LEU A 11 1.88 -12.81 4.06
N ASN A 12 2.04 -13.87 3.26
CA ASN A 12 2.59 -13.83 1.88
C ASN A 12 3.87 -12.99 1.80
N TYR A 13 4.81 -13.30 2.67
CA TYR A 13 6.08 -12.60 2.81
C TYR A 13 7.20 -13.61 3.07
N ASP A 14 8.33 -13.43 2.39
CA ASP A 14 9.59 -14.15 2.63
C ASP A 14 10.76 -13.18 2.46
N ALA A 15 11.52 -12.95 3.54
CA ALA A 15 12.61 -11.98 3.57
C ALA A 15 13.79 -12.34 2.63
N GLN A 16 13.81 -13.55 2.09
CA GLN A 16 14.86 -14.01 1.18
C GLN A 16 14.63 -13.57 -0.27
N ILE A 17 13.41 -13.16 -0.64
CA ILE A 17 13.04 -12.84 -2.02
C ILE A 17 12.25 -11.54 -2.10
N SER A 18 12.77 -10.56 -2.84
CA SER A 18 12.08 -9.28 -3.03
C SER A 18 10.93 -9.43 -4.02
N CYS A 19 9.94 -8.55 -3.94
CA CYS A 19 8.82 -8.53 -4.88
C CYS A 19 9.30 -8.46 -6.34
N GLY A 20 8.73 -9.30 -7.22
CA GLY A 20 9.08 -9.36 -8.64
C GLY A 20 10.36 -10.13 -8.96
N GLU A 21 11.18 -10.47 -7.96
CA GLU A 21 12.35 -11.29 -8.16
C GLU A 21 12.00 -12.76 -8.35
N THR A 22 12.90 -13.47 -9.03
CA THR A 22 12.91 -14.93 -9.11
C THR A 22 14.19 -15.44 -8.49
N GLN A 23 14.08 -16.36 -7.53
CA GLN A 23 15.22 -16.95 -6.83
C GLN A 23 15.04 -18.46 -6.67
N VAL A 24 16.15 -19.16 -6.43
CA VAL A 24 16.14 -20.60 -6.13
C VAL A 24 16.06 -20.77 -4.61
N LEU A 25 14.87 -21.05 -4.11
CA LEU A 25 14.64 -21.37 -2.70
C LEU A 25 14.41 -22.88 -2.56
N ASN A 26 15.14 -23.54 -1.65
CA ASN A 26 15.06 -24.98 -1.42
C ASN A 26 15.18 -25.82 -2.72
N GLY A 27 16.05 -25.39 -3.64
CA GLY A 27 16.29 -26.07 -4.92
C GLY A 27 15.19 -25.86 -5.97
N SER A 28 14.15 -25.07 -5.69
CA SER A 28 13.08 -24.73 -6.63
C SER A 28 13.15 -23.27 -7.04
N SER A 29 13.00 -22.98 -8.34
CA SER A 29 12.86 -21.61 -8.82
C SER A 29 11.48 -21.07 -8.46
N VAL A 30 11.46 -19.99 -7.70
CA VAL A 30 10.22 -19.34 -7.23
C VAL A 30 10.28 -17.85 -7.54
N THR A 31 9.12 -17.27 -7.83
CA THR A 31 8.97 -15.84 -8.10
C THR A 31 8.04 -15.25 -7.05
N ALA A 32 8.43 -14.15 -6.42
CA ALA A 32 7.54 -13.36 -5.59
C ALA A 32 6.56 -12.60 -6.49
N LYS A 33 5.26 -12.89 -6.37
CA LYS A 33 4.24 -12.39 -7.30
C LYS A 33 3.31 -11.40 -6.62
N GLY A 34 2.96 -10.34 -7.36
CA GLY A 34 1.90 -9.41 -7.02
C GLY A 34 0.52 -10.07 -7.04
N CYS A 35 -0.40 -9.49 -6.28
CA CYS A 35 -1.82 -9.82 -6.29
C CYS A 35 -2.52 -9.21 -7.51
N ASN A 36 -3.73 -9.69 -7.81
CA ASN A 36 -4.49 -9.21 -8.97
C ASN A 36 -5.10 -7.80 -8.77
N ASP A 37 -5.46 -7.46 -7.53
CA ASP A 37 -6.04 -6.17 -7.18
C ASP A 37 -5.26 -5.55 -6.02
N THR A 38 -4.45 -4.53 -6.30
CA THR A 38 -3.63 -3.83 -5.32
C THR A 38 -4.44 -2.95 -4.37
N THR A 39 -5.70 -2.66 -4.68
CA THR A 39 -6.56 -1.76 -3.89
C THR A 39 -7.15 -2.44 -2.65
N GLU A 40 -7.18 -3.77 -2.61
CA GLU A 40 -7.70 -4.56 -1.49
C GLU A 40 -6.66 -4.81 -0.38
N TYR A 41 -5.40 -4.40 -0.58
CA TYR A 41 -4.28 -4.71 0.30
C TYR A 41 -3.69 -3.45 0.92
N ILE A 42 -3.34 -3.52 2.22
CA ILE A 42 -2.61 -2.44 2.91
C ILE A 42 -1.11 -2.53 2.60
N SER A 43 -0.55 -3.74 2.63
CA SER A 43 0.88 -4.01 2.46
C SER A 43 1.17 -4.43 1.03
N TRP A 44 2.14 -3.77 0.39
CA TRP A 44 2.68 -4.19 -0.89
C TRP A 44 3.54 -5.44 -0.73
N ASP A 45 4.66 -5.36 0.01
CA ASP A 45 5.69 -6.41 0.06
C ASP A 45 6.09 -6.82 1.48
N GLY A 46 5.33 -6.39 2.49
CA GLY A 46 5.62 -6.60 3.91
C GLY A 46 6.40 -5.45 4.55
N ILE A 47 6.90 -4.50 3.75
CA ILE A 47 7.68 -3.34 4.21
C ILE A 47 7.00 -2.04 3.76
N HIS A 48 6.56 -1.97 2.49
CA HIS A 48 5.93 -0.81 1.89
C HIS A 48 4.40 -0.93 1.87
N TYR A 49 3.70 0.21 1.98
CA TYR A 49 2.27 0.28 1.72
C TYR A 49 1.97 0.24 0.23
N THR A 50 0.78 -0.27 -0.11
CA THR A 50 0.23 -0.12 -1.46
C THR A 50 -0.10 1.34 -1.76
N ASP A 51 -0.22 1.68 -3.04
CA ASP A 51 -0.63 3.02 -3.45
C ASP A 51 -2.00 3.41 -2.89
N ALA A 52 -2.95 2.47 -2.85
CA ALA A 52 -4.28 2.72 -2.28
C ALA A 52 -4.19 3.08 -0.79
N ALA A 53 -3.38 2.35 -0.02
CA ALA A 53 -3.16 2.64 1.39
C ALA A 53 -2.41 3.98 1.59
N ASN A 54 -1.40 4.27 0.78
CA ASN A 54 -0.69 5.55 0.81
C ASN A 54 -1.60 6.74 0.47
N GLN A 55 -2.45 6.63 -0.56
CA GLN A 55 -3.44 7.65 -0.91
C GLN A 55 -4.42 7.89 0.24
N TYR A 56 -4.90 6.81 0.88
CA TYR A 56 -5.78 6.92 2.04
C TYR A 56 -5.10 7.68 3.19
N VAL A 57 -3.89 7.28 3.60
CA VAL A 57 -3.14 7.94 4.67
C VAL A 57 -2.83 9.40 4.32
N ALA A 58 -2.38 9.68 3.10
CA ALA A 58 -2.11 11.04 2.64
C ALA A 58 -3.36 11.93 2.70
N SER A 59 -4.54 11.41 2.32
CA SER A 59 -5.79 12.17 2.41
C SER A 59 -6.14 12.57 3.84
N LEU A 60 -5.86 11.70 4.81
CA LEU A 60 -6.11 11.95 6.23
C LEU A 60 -5.16 12.99 6.81
N ILE A 61 -3.90 12.98 6.37
CA ILE A 61 -2.89 13.98 6.72
C ILE A 61 -3.28 15.34 6.15
N LEU A 62 -3.58 15.40 4.83
CA LEU A 62 -3.89 16.65 4.14
C LEU A 62 -5.18 17.30 4.64
N THR A 63 -6.15 16.50 5.08
CA THR A 63 -7.39 17.02 5.71
C THR A 63 -7.21 17.42 7.17
N GLY A 64 -6.09 17.04 7.80
CA GLY A 64 -5.86 17.27 9.22
C GLY A 64 -6.82 16.51 10.13
N LYS A 65 -7.42 15.41 9.65
CA LYS A 65 -8.47 14.65 10.38
C LYS A 65 -8.03 14.23 11.79
N TYR A 66 -6.74 13.97 11.96
CA TYR A 66 -6.14 13.51 13.22
C TYR A 66 -5.12 14.49 13.80
N SER A 67 -5.17 15.76 13.41
CA SER A 67 -4.28 16.81 13.91
C SER A 67 -4.92 17.58 15.06
N ASP A 68 -4.14 17.87 16.11
CA ASP A 68 -4.54 18.73 17.23
C ASP A 68 -3.40 19.73 17.55
N PRO A 69 -3.63 21.06 17.41
CA PRO A 69 -4.84 21.69 16.90
C PRO A 69 -5.05 21.39 15.40
N PRO A 70 -6.31 21.43 14.90
CA PRO A 70 -6.56 21.24 13.48
C PRO A 70 -5.86 22.33 12.66
N PRO A 71 -5.21 21.99 11.53
CA PRO A 71 -4.35 22.91 10.77
C PRO A 71 -5.11 24.11 10.18
N PHE A 72 -6.44 24.01 10.08
CA PHE A 72 -7.32 25.12 9.69
C PHE A 72 -8.38 25.36 10.78
N PRO A 73 -8.15 26.31 11.71
CA PRO A 73 -9.17 26.69 12.68
C PRO A 73 -10.34 27.36 11.95
N GLY A 74 -11.46 26.65 11.79
CA GLY A 74 -12.76 27.25 11.43
C GLY A 74 -13.23 27.14 9.97
N LYS A 75 -12.57 26.39 9.09
CA LYS A 75 -13.14 26.03 7.77
C LYS A 75 -12.80 24.58 7.46
N MET A 76 -13.79 23.69 7.51
CA MET A 76 -13.74 22.47 6.71
C MET A 76 -13.62 22.93 5.24
N PRO A 77 -12.58 22.56 4.49
CA PRO A 77 -12.66 22.64 3.04
C PRO A 77 -13.81 21.71 2.65
N SER A 78 -14.88 22.27 2.07
CA SER A 78 -15.94 21.49 1.47
C SER A 78 -15.31 20.43 0.58
N SER A 79 -15.69 19.16 0.79
CA SER A 79 -15.27 18.04 -0.03
C SER A 79 -15.75 18.25 -1.47
N ASN A 80 -14.99 19.00 -2.26
CA ASN A 80 -15.06 18.85 -3.70
C ASN A 80 -14.26 17.60 -4.01
N SER A 81 -14.99 16.54 -4.35
CA SER A 81 -14.52 15.34 -5.01
C SER A 81 -13.80 15.72 -6.31
N HIS A 82 -12.55 16.18 -6.20
CA HIS A 82 -11.64 16.22 -7.31
C HIS A 82 -11.03 14.82 -7.43
N HIS A 83 -11.71 14.02 -8.26
CA HIS A 83 -11.13 12.89 -8.96
C HIS A 83 -9.98 13.43 -9.83
N SER A 84 -8.83 13.69 -9.21
CA SER A 84 -7.62 14.11 -9.92
C SER A 84 -6.85 12.86 -10.27
N ASN A 85 -7.04 12.44 -11.51
CA ASN A 85 -6.22 11.49 -12.23
C ASN A 85 -4.74 11.70 -11.92
N PHE A 86 -4.14 10.79 -11.14
CA PHE A 86 -2.70 10.55 -11.17
C PHE A 86 -2.49 9.19 -11.82
N ILE A 87 -2.67 9.19 -13.15
CA ILE A 87 -1.98 8.24 -14.03
C ILE A 87 -0.78 9.02 -14.56
N SER A 88 0.42 8.59 -14.18
CA SER A 88 1.61 8.60 -15.03
C SER A 88 2.48 7.43 -14.67
#